data_AF-A0A7X4KFL4-F1
#
_entry.id   AF-A0A7X4KFL4-F1
#
_cell.length_a   1.000
_cell.length_b   1.000
_cell.length_c   1.000
_cell.angle_alpha   90.00
_cell.angle_beta   90.00
_cell.angle_gamma   90.00
#
_symmetry.space_group_name_H-M   'P 1'
#
loop_
_entity.id
_entity.type
_entity.pdbx_description
1 polymer ?
#
loop_
_entity_poly.entity_id
_entity_poly.type
_entity_poly.pdbx_seq_one_letter_code
_entity_poly.pdbx_strand_id
1 'polypeptide(L)'
;MTAVFAALLLALMTVSCSAAESCPPTAQQGDWDAACFVGSGQQRQVKPAHLAKIAFDRSGHAVIRIAETFEMVAVDRRGKVVVPGIYYATDVDYPKPRGHLARFVDGGKCGYFDVRNFKVAIPALYDHCMSFREDRASVCQDCTVYCTDPDCHDSLFVDGKGLQLDPRNRVLRQFALPTIAQACPGGQSGTLKPKGGGSSWLDCPEDPASPFKMEASHGR
;
A
#
# COMPACT_ATOMS: atom_id res chain seq x y z
N MET A 1 -8.87 22.57 72.83
CA MET A 1 -8.68 23.26 71.54
C MET A 1 -8.47 22.18 70.49
N THR A 2 -9.53 21.74 69.82
CA THR A 2 -9.53 20.67 68.81
C THR A 2 -9.83 21.32 67.46
N ALA A 3 -8.88 21.26 66.53
CA ALA A 3 -9.08 21.69 65.15
C ALA A 3 -9.26 20.45 64.27
N VAL A 4 -10.41 20.35 63.60
CA VAL A 4 -10.74 19.32 62.63
C VAL A 4 -10.44 19.87 61.24
N PHE A 5 -9.46 19.29 60.54
CA PHE A 5 -9.21 19.56 59.12
C PHE A 5 -10.04 18.60 58.27
N ALA A 6 -11.06 19.11 57.60
CA ALA A 6 -11.79 18.39 56.56
C ALA A 6 -11.10 18.61 55.22
N ALA A 7 -10.49 17.55 54.67
CA ALA A 7 -9.91 17.57 53.33
C ALA A 7 -11.00 17.25 52.29
N LEU A 8 -11.36 18.23 51.47
CA LEU A 8 -12.32 18.12 50.39
C LEU A 8 -11.58 17.63 49.12
N LEU A 9 -11.73 16.36 48.78
CA LEU A 9 -11.22 15.77 47.53
C LEU A 9 -12.10 16.23 46.35
N LEU A 10 -11.63 17.21 45.58
CA LEU A 10 -12.21 17.53 44.27
C LEU A 10 -11.84 16.45 43.25
N ALA A 11 -12.83 15.66 42.83
CA ALA A 11 -12.70 14.77 41.68
C ALA A 11 -12.70 15.59 40.38
N LEU A 12 -11.54 15.70 39.73
CA LEU A 12 -11.39 16.25 38.39
C LEU A 12 -12.02 15.30 37.37
N MET A 13 -13.24 15.58 36.94
CA MET A 13 -13.84 14.96 35.77
C MET A 13 -13.13 15.50 34.53
N THR A 14 -12.19 14.74 33.98
CA THR A 14 -11.60 15.05 32.67
C THR A 14 -12.66 14.81 31.60
N VAL A 15 -13.26 15.90 31.11
CA VAL A 15 -14.09 15.86 29.90
C VAL A 15 -13.15 15.61 28.73
N SER A 16 -13.06 14.34 28.29
CA SER A 16 -12.40 14.00 27.04
C SER A 16 -13.21 14.60 25.90
N CYS A 17 -12.74 15.74 25.38
CA CYS A 17 -13.27 16.32 24.15
C CYS A 17 -12.82 15.42 22.99
N SER A 18 -13.63 14.42 22.64
CA SER A 18 -13.44 13.68 21.40
C SER A 18 -13.68 14.66 20.25
N ALA A 19 -12.63 15.00 19.50
CA ALA A 19 -12.79 15.70 18.24
C ALA A 19 -13.83 14.94 17.40
N ALA A 20 -14.79 15.66 16.84
CA ALA A 20 -15.84 15.04 16.04
C ALA A 20 -15.20 14.38 14.81
N GLU A 21 -15.45 13.08 14.62
CA GLU A 21 -14.94 12.30 13.48
C GLU A 21 -15.42 12.93 12.15
N SER A 22 -14.49 13.19 11.25
CA SER A 22 -14.74 13.69 9.89
C SER A 22 -15.05 12.52 8.96
N CYS A 23 -16.35 12.25 8.78
CA CYS A 23 -16.86 11.25 7.83
C CYS A 23 -17.78 11.95 6.81
N PRO A 24 -17.23 12.69 5.82
CA PRO A 24 -18.03 13.47 4.87
C PRO A 24 -18.73 12.56 3.83
N PRO A 25 -19.84 13.00 3.19
CA PRO A 25 -20.44 12.27 2.08
C PRO A 25 -19.42 12.01 0.96
N THR A 26 -19.32 10.78 0.46
CA THR A 26 -18.30 10.43 -0.54
C THR A 26 -18.49 11.16 -1.87
N ALA A 27 -19.70 11.64 -2.16
CA ALA A 27 -20.00 12.48 -3.32
C ALA A 27 -19.30 13.86 -3.30
N GLN A 28 -18.89 14.34 -2.12
CA GLN A 28 -18.26 15.65 -1.94
C GLN A 28 -16.74 15.61 -2.11
N GLN A 29 -16.16 14.43 -2.36
CA GLN A 29 -14.71 14.21 -2.45
C GLN A 29 -13.96 14.70 -1.20
N GLY A 30 -13.86 13.83 -0.19
CA GLY A 30 -13.14 14.12 1.05
C GLY A 30 -12.62 12.86 1.72
N ASP A 31 -11.57 13.01 2.51
CA ASP A 31 -10.96 11.91 3.26
C ASP A 31 -11.80 11.60 4.50
N TRP A 32 -11.84 10.32 4.85
CA TRP A 32 -12.56 9.83 6.01
C TRP A 32 -11.57 9.51 7.13
N ASP A 33 -11.92 9.87 8.35
CA ASP A 33 -11.13 9.45 9.51
C ASP A 33 -11.19 7.92 9.68
N ALA A 34 -10.10 7.31 10.15
CA ALA A 34 -10.05 5.89 10.48
C ALA A 34 -11.11 5.51 11.52
N ALA A 35 -11.48 6.46 12.37
CA ALA A 35 -12.51 6.32 13.39
C ALA A 35 -13.93 6.13 12.80
N CYS A 36 -14.16 6.45 11.52
CA CYS A 36 -15.43 6.15 10.84
C CYS A 36 -15.69 4.63 10.64
N PHE A 37 -14.67 3.81 10.91
CA PHE A 37 -14.70 2.35 10.77
C PHE A 37 -14.70 1.65 12.14
N VAL A 38 -15.19 0.41 12.17
CA VAL A 38 -15.10 -0.50 13.31
C VAL A 38 -14.56 -1.84 12.85
N GLY A 39 -14.05 -2.63 13.80
CA GLY A 39 -13.38 -3.90 13.50
C GLY A 39 -12.00 -3.70 12.88
N SER A 40 -11.35 -4.80 12.53
CA SER A 40 -10.01 -4.82 11.94
C SER A 40 -9.89 -5.93 10.90
N GLY A 41 -8.90 -5.81 10.01
CA GLY A 41 -8.65 -6.75 8.92
C GLY A 41 -9.92 -7.05 8.12
N GLN A 42 -10.24 -8.33 7.95
CA GLN A 42 -11.41 -8.84 7.20
C GLN A 42 -12.77 -8.51 7.83
N GLN A 43 -12.80 -8.07 9.09
CA GLN A 43 -14.02 -7.64 9.80
C GLN A 43 -14.19 -6.11 9.78
N ARG A 44 -13.25 -5.37 9.17
CA ARG A 44 -13.32 -3.93 9.10
C ARG A 44 -14.54 -3.50 8.29
N GLN A 45 -15.32 -2.59 8.85
CA GLN A 45 -16.55 -2.08 8.23
C GLN A 45 -16.80 -0.63 8.63
N VAL A 46 -17.50 0.10 7.79
CA VAL A 46 -17.99 1.44 8.10
C VAL A 46 -19.05 1.35 9.22
N LYS A 47 -19.00 2.28 10.18
CA LYS A 47 -20.03 2.39 11.22
C LYS A 47 -21.42 2.54 10.57
N PRO A 48 -22.46 1.82 11.04
CA PRO A 48 -23.82 1.92 10.49
C PRO A 48 -24.34 3.37 10.36
N ALA A 49 -23.99 4.24 11.31
CA ALA A 49 -24.36 5.66 11.32
C ALA A 49 -23.82 6.48 10.13
N HIS A 50 -22.85 5.97 9.37
CA HIS A 50 -22.26 6.66 8.23
C HIS A 50 -22.59 6.03 6.88
N LEU A 51 -23.29 4.89 6.84
CA LEU A 51 -23.61 4.19 5.58
C LEU A 51 -24.43 5.06 4.63
N ALA A 52 -25.37 5.84 5.15
CA ALA A 52 -26.20 6.74 4.35
C ALA A 52 -25.41 7.85 3.63
N LYS A 53 -24.15 8.08 4.02
CA LYS A 53 -23.27 9.10 3.42
C LYS A 53 -22.50 8.57 2.21
N ILE A 54 -22.58 7.27 1.92
CA ILE A 54 -21.79 6.62 0.88
C ILE A 54 -22.58 6.56 -0.43
N ALA A 55 -22.03 7.20 -1.47
CA ALA A 55 -22.49 7.06 -2.84
C ALA A 55 -21.85 5.81 -3.48
N PHE A 56 -22.63 4.75 -3.64
CA PHE A 56 -22.21 3.51 -4.30
C PHE A 56 -22.32 3.62 -5.82
N ASP A 57 -21.38 3.01 -6.53
CA ASP A 57 -21.42 2.87 -7.99
C ASP A 57 -22.43 1.80 -8.44
N ARG A 58 -22.47 1.55 -9.76
CA ARG A 58 -23.37 0.55 -10.35
C ARG A 58 -23.04 -0.88 -9.92
N SER A 59 -21.79 -1.17 -9.55
CA SER A 59 -21.38 -2.47 -9.01
C SER A 59 -21.77 -2.66 -7.54
N GLY A 60 -22.21 -1.58 -6.87
CA GLY A 60 -22.58 -1.59 -5.46
C GLY A 60 -21.42 -1.31 -4.52
N HIS A 61 -20.34 -0.70 -5.02
CA HIS A 61 -19.14 -0.41 -4.25
C HIS A 61 -18.84 1.09 -4.21
N ALA A 62 -18.05 1.51 -3.22
CA ALA A 62 -17.47 2.83 -3.15
C ALA A 62 -16.01 2.72 -2.71
N VAL A 63 -15.15 3.60 -3.22
CA VAL A 63 -13.77 3.72 -2.74
C VAL A 63 -13.68 4.91 -1.79
N ILE A 64 -13.10 4.69 -0.62
CA ILE A 64 -12.92 5.67 0.44
C ILE A 64 -11.43 5.75 0.75
N ARG A 65 -10.89 6.98 0.86
CA ARG A 65 -9.53 7.22 1.31
C ARG A 65 -9.54 7.60 2.79
N ILE A 66 -8.64 7.00 3.55
CA ILE A 66 -8.53 7.16 5.00
C ILE A 66 -7.45 8.19 5.30
N ALA A 67 -7.81 9.26 6.00
CA ALA A 67 -6.97 10.47 6.13
C ALA A 67 -5.61 10.19 6.80
N GLU A 68 -5.60 9.38 7.86
CA GLU A 68 -4.42 9.19 8.71
C GLU A 68 -3.35 8.30 8.06
N THR A 69 -3.76 7.46 7.11
CA THR A 69 -2.87 6.47 6.47
C THR A 69 -2.75 6.66 4.96
N PHE A 70 -3.60 7.51 4.39
CA PHE A 70 -3.87 7.59 2.94
C PHE A 70 -4.27 6.25 2.31
N GLU A 71 -4.64 5.25 3.13
CA GLU A 71 -5.13 3.97 2.65
C GLU A 71 -6.42 4.18 1.87
N MET A 72 -6.53 3.55 0.70
CA MET A 72 -7.79 3.47 -0.02
C MET A 72 -8.42 2.10 0.19
N VAL A 73 -9.70 2.10 0.53
CA VAL A 73 -10.49 0.89 0.73
C VAL A 73 -11.72 0.88 -0.18
N ALA A 74 -12.06 -0.27 -0.74
CA ALA A 74 -13.37 -0.48 -1.35
C ALA A 74 -14.34 -1.07 -0.34
N VAL A 75 -15.54 -0.50 -0.27
CA VAL A 75 -16.62 -0.96 0.61
C VAL A 75 -17.86 -1.37 -0.19
N ASP A 76 -18.55 -2.41 0.27
CA ASP A 76 -19.83 -2.84 -0.30
C ASP A 76 -21.03 -2.05 0.28
N ARG A 77 -22.24 -2.33 -0.21
CA ARG A 77 -23.49 -1.69 0.26
C ARG A 77 -23.79 -1.87 1.75
N ARG A 78 -23.16 -2.84 2.41
CA ARG A 78 -23.28 -3.07 3.85
C ARG A 78 -22.21 -2.32 4.64
N GLY A 79 -21.31 -1.61 3.95
CA GLY A 79 -20.16 -0.92 4.50
C GLY A 79 -18.99 -1.84 4.83
N LYS A 80 -19.03 -3.13 4.43
CA LYS A 80 -17.90 -4.03 4.67
C LYS A 80 -16.75 -3.64 3.77
N VAL A 81 -15.54 -3.57 4.30
CA VAL A 81 -14.33 -3.44 3.48
C VAL A 81 -14.13 -4.76 2.72
N VAL A 82 -14.23 -4.70 1.39
CA VAL A 82 -14.07 -5.85 0.48
C VAL A 82 -12.71 -5.89 -0.19
N VAL A 83 -12.05 -4.74 -0.34
CA VAL A 83 -10.65 -4.62 -0.79
C VAL A 83 -9.96 -3.57 0.07
N PRO A 84 -9.07 -3.95 1.01
CA PRO A 84 -8.24 -3.02 1.77
C PRO A 84 -7.01 -2.57 0.94
N GLY A 85 -6.31 -1.53 1.39
CA GLY A 85 -4.97 -1.20 0.87
C GLY A 85 -4.81 -1.13 -0.65
N ILE A 86 -5.78 -0.55 -1.38
CA ILE A 86 -5.74 -0.45 -2.84
C ILE A 86 -4.55 0.41 -3.26
N TYR A 87 -3.73 -0.08 -4.19
CA TYR A 87 -2.68 0.73 -4.81
C TYR A 87 -3.31 1.75 -5.77
N TYR A 88 -3.04 3.04 -5.54
CA TYR A 88 -3.42 4.12 -6.45
C TYR A 88 -2.27 4.45 -7.40
N ALA A 89 -2.47 4.24 -8.71
CA ALA A 89 -1.57 4.76 -9.72
C ALA A 89 -2.34 4.91 -11.04
N THR A 90 -2.33 6.11 -11.60
CA THR A 90 -3.27 6.54 -12.66
C THR A 90 -3.15 5.77 -13.98
N ASP A 91 -2.02 5.12 -14.25
CA ASP A 91 -1.70 4.45 -15.52
C ASP A 91 -1.27 2.99 -15.39
N VAL A 92 -1.10 2.48 -14.17
CA VAL A 92 -0.63 1.11 -13.91
C VAL A 92 -1.45 0.35 -12.86
N ASP A 93 -2.23 1.01 -12.00
CA ASP A 93 -3.11 0.38 -11.02
C ASP A 93 -4.50 1.04 -11.00
N TYR A 94 -5.22 0.97 -9.88
CA TYR A 94 -6.50 1.63 -9.72
C TYR A 94 -6.35 3.15 -9.89
N PRO A 95 -7.26 3.83 -10.62
CA PRO A 95 -8.52 3.31 -11.16
C PRO A 95 -8.46 2.70 -12.56
N LYS A 96 -7.31 2.74 -13.23
CA LYS A 96 -7.18 2.41 -14.66
C LYS A 96 -5.99 1.46 -14.91
N PRO A 97 -6.05 0.21 -14.42
CA PRO A 97 -4.98 -0.74 -14.68
C PRO A 97 -4.93 -1.08 -16.18
N ARG A 98 -3.78 -1.60 -16.63
CA ARG A 98 -3.63 -2.16 -17.98
C ARG A 98 -4.32 -3.53 -18.04
N GLY A 99 -5.64 -3.52 -18.15
CA GLY A 99 -6.50 -4.71 -18.06
C GLY A 99 -7.66 -4.46 -17.09
N HIS A 100 -7.93 -5.42 -16.21
CA HIS A 100 -8.99 -5.30 -15.20
C HIS A 100 -8.53 -5.65 -13.78
N LEU A 101 -7.29 -6.08 -13.60
CA LEU A 101 -6.75 -6.43 -12.29
C LEU A 101 -5.85 -5.30 -11.77
N ALA A 102 -6.10 -4.87 -10.53
CA ALA A 102 -5.25 -3.92 -9.80
C ALA A 102 -4.75 -4.54 -8.50
N ARG A 103 -3.62 -4.02 -8.00
CA ARG A 103 -2.99 -4.50 -6.76
C ARG A 103 -3.72 -4.00 -5.52
N PHE A 104 -3.67 -4.79 -4.45
CA PHE A 104 -4.08 -4.37 -3.11
C PHE A 104 -3.21 -5.04 -2.04
N VAL A 105 -3.16 -4.45 -0.84
CA VAL A 105 -2.47 -5.02 0.34
C VAL A 105 -3.48 -5.41 1.41
N ASP A 106 -3.34 -6.62 1.94
CA ASP A 106 -3.98 -7.05 3.18
C ASP A 106 -2.98 -7.79 4.06
N GLY A 107 -2.94 -7.45 5.35
CA GLY A 107 -2.01 -8.07 6.30
C GLY A 107 -0.52 -7.97 5.91
N GLY A 108 -0.14 -6.93 5.16
CA GLY A 108 1.23 -6.76 4.66
C GLY A 108 1.59 -7.64 3.46
N LYS A 109 0.64 -8.39 2.90
CA LYS A 109 0.81 -9.17 1.67
C LYS A 109 0.07 -8.51 0.52
N CYS A 110 0.58 -8.66 -0.69
CA CYS A 110 -0.07 -8.20 -1.90
C CYS A 110 -0.93 -9.28 -2.56
N GLY A 111 -2.10 -8.87 -3.06
CA GLY A 111 -2.96 -9.61 -3.98
C GLY A 111 -3.48 -8.73 -5.12
N TYR A 112 -4.46 -9.27 -5.86
CA TYR A 112 -5.11 -8.58 -6.98
C TYR A 112 -6.63 -8.66 -6.90
N PHE A 113 -7.30 -7.57 -7.24
CA PHE A 113 -8.76 -7.50 -7.35
C PHE A 113 -9.19 -7.03 -8.74
N ASP A 114 -10.40 -7.42 -9.14
CA ASP A 114 -11.02 -6.97 -10.38
C ASP A 114 -11.67 -5.59 -10.17
N VAL A 115 -11.14 -4.56 -10.84
CA VAL A 115 -11.60 -3.17 -10.69
C VAL A 115 -13.03 -2.94 -11.18
N ARG A 116 -13.60 -3.88 -11.95
CA ARG A 116 -14.97 -3.75 -12.49
C ARG A 116 -16.04 -4.06 -11.44
N ASN A 117 -15.68 -4.83 -10.41
CA ASN A 117 -16.65 -5.33 -9.43
C ASN A 117 -16.08 -5.47 -8.00
N PHE A 118 -14.85 -5.02 -7.77
CA PHE A 118 -14.15 -5.08 -6.48
C PHE A 118 -14.06 -6.48 -5.85
N LYS A 119 -14.10 -7.54 -6.66
CA LYS A 119 -13.87 -8.90 -6.19
C LYS A 119 -12.37 -9.19 -6.18
N VAL A 120 -11.90 -9.77 -5.07
CA VAL A 120 -10.55 -10.33 -4.99
C VAL A 120 -10.43 -11.47 -6.01
N ALA A 121 -9.53 -11.31 -6.98
CA ALA A 121 -9.24 -12.29 -8.02
C ALA A 121 -8.09 -13.21 -7.59
N ILE A 122 -7.09 -12.62 -6.92
CA ILE A 122 -5.93 -13.31 -6.35
C ILE A 122 -5.79 -12.81 -4.91
N PRO A 123 -5.88 -13.68 -3.88
CA PRO A 123 -5.74 -13.26 -2.49
C PRO A 123 -4.38 -12.63 -2.20
N ALA A 124 -4.29 -11.91 -1.08
CA ALA A 124 -3.04 -11.33 -0.60
C ALA A 124 -2.08 -12.43 -0.11
N LEU A 125 -1.20 -12.91 -1.00
CA LEU A 125 -0.35 -14.09 -0.77
C LEU A 125 1.15 -13.81 -0.93
N TYR A 126 1.51 -12.71 -1.59
CA TYR A 126 2.88 -12.40 -1.99
C TYR A 126 3.44 -11.27 -1.12
N ASP A 127 4.75 -11.25 -0.88
CA ASP A 127 5.36 -10.13 -0.16
C ASP A 127 5.25 -8.85 -0.98
N HIS A 128 5.57 -8.95 -2.27
CA HIS A 128 5.45 -7.84 -3.22
C HIS A 128 4.97 -8.33 -4.58
N CYS A 129 4.40 -7.40 -5.34
CA CYS A 129 3.73 -7.66 -6.60
C CYS A 129 3.83 -6.46 -7.53
N MET A 130 4.00 -6.73 -8.82
CA MET A 130 3.93 -5.73 -9.89
C MET A 130 2.55 -5.75 -10.53
N SER A 131 2.14 -4.64 -11.14
CA SER A 131 0.86 -4.58 -11.86
C SER A 131 0.85 -5.53 -13.06
N PHE A 132 -0.33 -6.02 -13.42
CA PHE A 132 -0.47 -6.83 -14.64
C PHE A 132 -0.13 -6.01 -15.89
N ARG A 133 0.65 -6.62 -16.78
CA ARG A 133 0.95 -6.14 -18.13
C ARG A 133 0.94 -7.33 -19.07
N GLU A 134 0.18 -7.25 -20.17
CA GLU A 134 0.06 -8.33 -21.15
C GLU A 134 -0.31 -9.69 -20.52
N ASP A 135 -1.30 -9.66 -19.62
CA ASP A 135 -1.76 -10.83 -18.85
C ASP A 135 -0.68 -11.53 -18.02
N ARG A 136 0.37 -10.80 -17.63
CA ARG A 136 1.43 -11.30 -16.75
C ARG A 136 1.72 -10.33 -15.62
N ALA A 137 2.05 -10.85 -14.46
CA ALA A 137 2.56 -10.06 -13.36
C ALA A 137 3.72 -10.77 -12.67
N SER A 138 4.74 -10.01 -12.28
CA SER A 138 5.83 -10.50 -11.44
C SER A 138 5.50 -10.26 -9.98
N VAL A 139 5.68 -11.29 -9.15
CA VAL A 139 5.51 -11.22 -7.70
C VAL A 139 6.70 -11.90 -7.03
N CYS A 140 6.84 -11.72 -5.72
CA CYS A 140 7.87 -12.44 -4.97
C CYS A 140 7.42 -12.94 -3.60
N GLN A 141 8.15 -13.95 -3.13
CA GLN A 141 8.00 -14.56 -1.80
C GLN A 141 9.38 -14.61 -1.14
N ASP A 142 9.40 -14.32 0.15
CA ASP A 142 10.59 -14.22 1.00
C ASP A 142 11.61 -13.20 0.46
N CYS A 143 11.10 -12.10 -0.10
CA CYS A 143 11.86 -11.06 -0.78
C CYS A 143 11.75 -9.70 -0.07
N THR A 144 12.66 -8.79 -0.39
CA THR A 144 12.59 -7.36 -0.05
C THR A 144 12.58 -6.53 -1.33
N VAL A 145 11.81 -5.44 -1.34
CA VAL A 145 11.88 -4.45 -2.43
C VAL A 145 12.80 -3.31 -2.05
N TYR A 146 13.77 -3.03 -2.91
CA TYR A 146 14.61 -1.83 -2.81
C TYR A 146 14.34 -0.90 -3.97
N CYS A 147 14.23 0.39 -3.67
CA CYS A 147 14.38 1.44 -4.67
C CYS A 147 15.80 1.38 -5.22
N THR A 148 15.98 1.59 -6.52
CA THR A 148 17.30 1.62 -7.17
C THR A 148 17.86 3.04 -7.33
N ASP A 149 17.09 4.04 -6.91
CA ASP A 149 17.50 5.44 -6.82
C ASP A 149 16.85 6.11 -5.58
N PRO A 150 17.36 7.26 -5.10
CA PRO A 150 16.85 7.92 -3.90
C PRO A 150 15.35 8.27 -3.97
N ASP A 151 14.90 8.67 -5.16
CA ASP A 151 13.53 9.11 -5.42
C ASP A 151 12.58 7.93 -5.70
N CYS A 152 13.13 6.73 -5.90
CA CYS A 152 12.40 5.48 -6.16
C CYS A 152 11.59 5.53 -7.45
N HIS A 153 12.19 6.06 -8.50
CA HIS A 153 11.65 5.97 -9.84
C HIS A 153 11.62 4.51 -10.33
N ASP A 154 12.58 3.70 -9.89
CA ASP A 154 12.62 2.26 -10.16
C ASP A 154 12.86 1.43 -8.88
N SER A 155 12.45 0.16 -8.92
CA SER A 155 12.54 -0.76 -7.79
C SER A 155 12.75 -2.20 -8.23
N LEU A 156 13.38 -2.96 -7.35
CA LEU A 156 13.87 -4.32 -7.63
C LEU A 156 13.50 -5.25 -6.48
N PHE A 157 13.18 -6.50 -6.83
CA PHE A 157 12.98 -7.58 -5.86
C PHE A 157 14.33 -8.24 -5.55
N VAL A 158 14.72 -8.28 -4.28
CA VAL A 158 15.97 -8.87 -3.79
C VAL A 158 15.67 -10.00 -2.81
N ASP A 159 16.47 -11.05 -2.91
CA ASP A 159 16.36 -12.30 -2.13
C ASP A 159 15.03 -13.06 -2.35
N GLY A 160 15.00 -14.31 -1.88
CA GLY A 160 13.84 -15.17 -2.03
C GLY A 160 13.61 -15.64 -3.47
N LYS A 161 12.34 -15.72 -3.87
CA LYS A 161 11.94 -16.25 -5.18
C LYS A 161 10.95 -15.34 -5.89
N GLY A 162 11.17 -15.19 -7.18
CA GLY A 162 10.29 -14.48 -8.10
C GLY A 162 9.37 -15.46 -8.83
N LEU A 163 8.12 -15.05 -9.02
CA LEU A 163 7.12 -15.79 -9.78
C LEU A 163 6.52 -14.88 -10.83
N GLN A 164 6.32 -15.41 -12.03
CA GLN A 164 5.46 -14.80 -13.04
C GLN A 164 4.11 -15.49 -13.02
N LEU A 165 3.04 -14.74 -12.83
CA LEU A 165 1.67 -15.23 -12.75
C LEU A 165 0.87 -14.84 -13.99
N ASP A 166 -0.18 -15.62 -14.27
CA ASP A 166 -1.29 -15.18 -15.12
C ASP A 166 -2.46 -14.60 -14.28
N PRO A 167 -3.51 -14.03 -14.91
CA PRO A 167 -4.63 -13.40 -14.19
C PRO A 167 -5.48 -14.37 -13.36
N ARG A 168 -5.25 -15.69 -13.46
CA ARG A 168 -5.93 -16.74 -12.70
C ARG A 168 -5.04 -17.32 -11.60
N ASN A 169 -3.97 -16.61 -11.25
CA ASN A 169 -2.99 -17.02 -10.26
C ASN A 169 -2.21 -18.31 -10.63
N ARG A 170 -2.12 -18.66 -11.93
CA ARG A 170 -1.27 -19.78 -12.35
C ARG A 170 0.17 -19.28 -12.48
N VAL A 171 1.10 -20.00 -11.85
CA VAL A 171 2.53 -19.74 -11.99
C VAL A 171 2.98 -20.16 -13.39
N LEU A 172 3.34 -19.17 -14.21
CA LEU A 172 3.89 -19.36 -15.55
C LEU A 172 5.39 -19.65 -15.51
N ARG A 173 6.10 -19.04 -14.56
CA ARG A 173 7.54 -19.21 -14.38
C ARG A 173 7.92 -18.93 -12.92
N GLN A 174 8.90 -19.66 -12.42
CA GLN A 174 9.59 -19.38 -11.16
C GLN A 174 11.07 -19.12 -11.43
N PHE A 175 11.69 -18.24 -10.66
CA PHE A 175 13.11 -17.91 -10.76
C PHE A 175 13.66 -17.45 -9.41
N ALA A 176 14.98 -17.62 -9.21
CA ALA A 176 15.67 -17.04 -8.07
C ALA A 176 15.82 -15.52 -8.29
N LEU A 177 15.61 -14.75 -7.24
CA LEU A 177 15.89 -13.32 -7.24
C LEU A 177 17.36 -13.06 -6.94
N PRO A 178 17.94 -11.96 -7.44
CA PRO A 178 19.31 -11.61 -7.11
C PRO A 178 19.42 -11.31 -5.62
N THR A 179 20.58 -11.61 -5.07
CA THR A 179 20.98 -11.07 -3.75
C THR A 179 21.49 -9.64 -3.92
N ILE A 180 21.66 -8.90 -2.82
CA ILE A 180 22.32 -7.58 -2.85
C ILE A 180 23.69 -7.63 -3.56
N ALA A 181 24.40 -8.75 -3.45
CA ALA A 181 25.70 -8.95 -4.08
C ALA A 181 25.64 -9.03 -5.62
N GLN A 182 24.45 -9.23 -6.20
CA GLN A 182 24.21 -9.52 -7.62
C GLN A 182 23.15 -8.61 -8.24
N ALA A 183 22.55 -7.73 -7.45
CA ALA A 183 21.35 -6.97 -7.79
C ALA A 183 21.61 -5.83 -8.77
N CYS A 184 22.84 -5.34 -8.85
CA CYS A 184 23.20 -4.20 -9.68
C CYS A 184 23.54 -4.63 -11.12
N PRO A 185 23.52 -3.69 -12.09
CA PRO A 185 23.86 -3.96 -13.48
C PRO A 185 25.16 -4.76 -13.64
N GLY A 186 25.18 -5.69 -14.60
CA GLY A 186 26.30 -6.60 -14.79
C GLY A 186 26.52 -7.62 -13.66
N GLY A 187 25.56 -7.79 -12.74
CA GLY A 187 25.68 -8.70 -11.60
C GLY A 187 26.59 -8.18 -10.50
N GLN A 188 26.73 -6.85 -10.40
CA GLN A 188 27.54 -6.19 -9.38
C GLN A 188 26.84 -6.18 -8.02
N SER A 189 27.62 -5.94 -6.96
CA SER A 189 27.12 -5.75 -5.61
C SER A 189 26.66 -4.31 -5.40
N GLY A 190 25.49 -4.14 -4.79
CA GLY A 190 24.99 -2.83 -4.37
C GLY A 190 25.27 -2.54 -2.88
N THR A 191 25.16 -1.27 -2.52
CA THR A 191 25.26 -0.82 -1.13
C THR A 191 23.92 -0.25 -0.68
N LEU A 192 23.44 -0.62 0.50
CA LEU A 192 22.23 0.00 1.04
C LEU A 192 22.55 1.39 1.58
N LYS A 193 21.82 2.39 1.10
CA LYS A 193 21.90 3.77 1.57
C LYS A 193 20.59 4.13 2.27
N PRO A 194 20.65 4.86 3.40
CA PRO A 194 19.45 5.25 4.11
C PRO A 194 18.60 6.19 3.25
N LYS A 195 17.29 5.97 3.34
CA LYS A 195 16.23 6.86 2.89
C LYS A 195 15.47 7.33 4.14
N GLY A 196 14.89 8.52 4.08
CA GLY A 196 14.09 9.04 5.19
C GLY A 196 13.03 8.03 5.68
N GLY A 197 12.66 8.10 6.96
CA GLY A 197 11.64 7.23 7.53
C GLY A 197 12.06 5.77 7.78
N GLY A 198 13.37 5.49 7.88
CA GLY A 198 13.88 4.16 8.23
C GLY A 198 13.90 3.15 7.06
N SER A 199 13.66 3.62 5.84
CA SER A 199 13.82 2.81 4.62
C SER A 199 15.23 2.94 4.06
N SER A 200 15.62 2.05 3.14
CA SER A 200 16.90 2.14 2.41
C SER A 200 16.65 2.00 0.91
N TRP A 201 17.53 2.59 0.12
CA TRP A 201 17.61 2.35 -1.32
C TRP A 201 18.92 1.63 -1.66
N LEU A 202 18.92 0.88 -2.76
CA LEU A 202 20.07 0.13 -3.25
C LEU A 202 20.88 1.03 -4.19
N ASP A 203 22.04 1.47 -3.70
CA ASP A 203 23.02 2.24 -4.46
C ASP A 203 23.87 1.29 -5.30
N CYS A 204 23.70 1.40 -6.62
CA CYS A 204 24.41 0.58 -7.59
C CYS A 204 25.55 1.37 -8.23
N PRO A 205 26.72 0.74 -8.42
CA PRO A 205 27.78 1.33 -9.23
C PRO A 205 27.29 1.65 -10.65
N GLU A 206 27.97 2.60 -11.31
CA GLU A 206 27.71 2.86 -12.73
C GLU A 206 27.88 1.57 -13.55
N ASP A 207 26.91 1.33 -14.44
CA ASP A 207 26.97 0.19 -15.34
C ASP A 207 28.17 0.36 -16.29
N PRO A 208 29.18 -0.53 -16.24
CA PRO A 208 30.35 -0.44 -17.10
C PRO A 208 30.02 -0.61 -18.59
N ALA A 209 28.84 -1.16 -18.93
CA ALA A 209 28.33 -1.31 -20.29
C ALA A 209 27.35 -0.20 -20.68
N SER A 210 27.09 0.79 -19.82
CA SER A 210 26.16 1.88 -20.11
C SER A 210 26.57 2.64 -21.37
N PRO A 211 25.67 2.78 -22.37
CA PRO A 211 25.92 3.62 -23.54
C PRO A 211 25.87 5.13 -23.20
N PHE A 212 25.44 5.47 -21.97
CA PHE A 212 25.33 6.84 -21.47
C PHE A 212 26.43 7.18 -20.46
N LYS A 213 27.61 6.55 -20.55
CA LYS A 213 28.77 6.97 -19.76
C LYS A 213 28.95 8.47 -19.92
N MET A 214 28.74 9.22 -18.84
CA MET A 214 29.14 10.62 -18.83
C MET A 214 30.66 10.62 -18.82
N GLU A 215 31.27 10.90 -19.96
CA GLU A 215 32.71 11.18 -19.99
C GLU A 215 32.95 12.34 -19.01
N ALA A 216 33.82 12.09 -18.02
CA ALA A 216 34.20 13.12 -17.07
C ALA A 216 34.62 14.36 -17.86
N SER A 217 33.86 15.44 -17.73
CA SER A 217 34.21 16.76 -18.22
C SER A 217 35.62 17.07 -17.71
N HIS A 218 36.61 16.89 -18.56
CA HIS A 218 37.96 17.39 -18.29
C HIS A 218 37.84 18.91 -18.43
N GLY A 219 37.63 19.57 -17.29
CA GLY A 219 37.58 21.02 -17.20
C GLY A 219 38.78 21.62 -17.90
N ARG A 220 38.51 22.40 -18.95
CA ARG A 220 39.45 23.36 -19.51
C ARG A 220 39.28 24.69 -18.80
#